data_AF-A0A1H3A505-F1
#
_entry.id   AF-A0A1H3A505-F1
#
_cell.length_a   1.000
_cell.length_b   1.000
_cell.length_c   1.000
_cell.angle_alpha   90.00
_cell.angle_beta   90.00
_cell.angle_gamma   90.00
#
_symmetry.space_group_name_H-M   'P 1'
#
loop_
_entity.id
_entity.type
_entity.pdbx_description
1 polymer ?
#
loop_
_entity_poly.entity_id
_entity_poly.type
_entity_poly.pdbx_seq_one_letter_code
_entity_poly.pdbx_strand_id
1 'polypeptide(L)'
;MSGTQSLPTAVDALEDKARKHKQAQNTQYHVSIARHNISEINSELDNLEEALRDLRYYKTVLEDAFDGSAPTMLGSAVQTAENVADVTQDDLLGNVKSSEMSNDEISLDEDETEPKVELTSEVETHLSQIRSAKEQVENVSETIQSKLKSKRDTWSTRVSAAEELQKILGGQNSDFSRTLNHMHRLLTRDLMDSSGSASKFVSEWENATDSWEKHQSLQSFDDFKEKHGLSDSTIEDVKTLSKSQQLTLADVSIETLEEMKRVDELESAVELSL
;
A
#
# COMPACT_ATOMS: atom_id res chain seq x y z
N MET A 1 4.01 73.85 -30.43
CA MET A 1 5.17 74.31 -29.64
C MET A 1 5.60 73.14 -28.78
N SER A 2 6.76 72.56 -29.07
CA SER A 2 7.33 71.45 -28.31
C SER A 2 7.80 71.98 -26.96
N GLY A 3 7.09 71.63 -25.89
CA GLY A 3 7.55 71.87 -24.54
C GLY A 3 8.77 71.01 -24.29
N THR A 4 9.97 71.59 -24.44
CA THR A 4 11.20 71.00 -23.95
C THR A 4 11.06 70.82 -22.44
N GLN A 5 10.82 69.58 -22.00
CA GLN A 5 11.05 69.22 -20.59
C GLN A 5 12.48 69.66 -20.26
N SER A 6 12.65 70.39 -19.17
CA SER A 6 13.98 70.73 -18.69
C SER A 6 14.70 69.41 -18.36
N LEU A 7 15.99 69.32 -18.68
CA LEU A 7 16.82 68.14 -18.39
C LEU A 7 16.62 67.59 -16.97
N PRO A 8 16.54 68.43 -15.91
CA PRO A 8 16.25 67.97 -14.55
C PRO A 8 14.95 67.17 -14.42
N THR A 9 13.85 67.63 -15.02
CA THR A 9 12.56 66.91 -14.97
C THR A 9 12.58 65.58 -15.72
N ALA A 10 13.38 65.48 -16.79
CA ALA A 10 13.56 64.23 -17.51
C ALA A 10 14.41 63.22 -16.72
N VAL A 11 15.41 63.70 -15.97
CA VAL A 11 16.24 62.88 -15.07
C VAL A 11 15.39 62.33 -13.92
N ASP A 12 14.60 63.17 -13.24
CA ASP A 12 13.71 62.72 -12.15
C ASP A 12 12.71 61.65 -12.63
N ALA A 13 12.14 61.82 -13.83
CA ALA A 13 11.23 60.84 -14.41
C ALA A 13 11.91 59.51 -14.77
N LEU A 14 13.18 59.55 -15.17
CA LEU A 14 13.99 58.35 -15.43
C LEU A 14 14.37 57.64 -14.13
N GLU A 15 14.73 58.38 -13.07
CA GLU A 15 14.99 57.81 -11.75
C GLU A 15 13.76 57.13 -11.17
N ASP A 16 12.59 57.74 -11.30
CA ASP A 16 11.32 57.13 -10.88
C ASP A 16 10.97 55.87 -11.69
N LYS A 17 11.25 55.88 -13.00
CA LYS A 17 11.05 54.70 -13.86
C LYS A 17 12.01 53.57 -13.50
N ALA A 18 13.28 53.88 -13.23
CA ALA A 18 14.28 52.91 -12.80
C ALA A 18 13.91 52.30 -11.43
N ARG A 19 13.46 53.12 -10.48
CA ARG A 19 12.98 52.64 -9.17
C ARG A 19 11.79 51.69 -9.31
N LYS A 20 10.80 52.05 -10.13
CA LYS A 20 9.63 51.18 -10.41
C LYS A 20 10.02 49.88 -11.10
N HIS A 21 10.96 49.93 -12.06
CA HIS A 21 11.46 48.73 -12.73
C HIS A 21 12.19 47.80 -11.76
N LYS A 22 13.08 48.33 -10.92
CA LYS A 22 13.78 47.57 -9.88
C LYS A 22 12.81 46.93 -8.89
N GLN A 23 11.78 47.66 -8.46
CA GLN A 23 10.73 47.11 -7.59
C GLN A 23 9.95 45.99 -8.26
N ALA A 24 9.61 46.13 -9.56
CA ALA A 24 8.92 45.10 -10.32
C ALA A 24 9.77 43.83 -10.48
N GLN A 25 11.06 43.97 -10.78
CA GLN A 25 12.00 42.83 -10.88
C GLN A 25 12.16 42.10 -9.54
N ASN A 26 12.34 42.84 -8.45
CA ASN A 26 12.41 42.27 -7.10
C ASN A 26 11.10 41.53 -6.75
N THR A 27 9.94 42.11 -7.07
CA THR A 27 8.64 41.44 -6.88
C THR A 27 8.55 40.15 -7.70
N GLN A 28 8.98 40.15 -8.97
CA GLN A 28 8.99 38.96 -9.82
C GLN A 28 9.88 37.86 -9.26
N TYR A 29 11.05 38.22 -8.71
CA TYR A 29 11.95 37.28 -8.05
C TYR A 29 11.30 36.61 -6.84
N HIS A 30 10.69 37.39 -5.92
CA HIS A 30 9.99 36.83 -4.76
C HIS A 30 8.77 35.97 -5.15
N VAL A 31 8.06 36.33 -6.21
CA VAL A 31 6.97 35.48 -6.75
C VAL A 31 7.52 34.16 -7.29
N SER A 32 8.70 34.17 -7.93
CA SER A 32 9.36 32.96 -8.40
C SER A 32 9.73 32.03 -7.25
N ILE A 33 10.33 32.57 -6.17
CA ILE A 33 10.61 31.84 -4.93
C ILE A 33 9.35 31.24 -4.33
N ALA A 34 8.30 32.04 -4.14
CA ALA A 34 7.07 31.55 -3.56
C ALA A 34 6.46 30.41 -4.39
N ARG A 35 6.49 30.51 -5.72
CA ARG A 35 5.99 29.46 -6.61
C ARG A 35 6.81 28.18 -6.51
N HIS A 36 8.14 28.30 -6.48
CA HIS A 36 9.02 27.14 -6.33
C HIS A 36 8.78 26.45 -4.98
N ASN A 37 8.77 27.20 -3.87
CA ASN A 37 8.55 26.68 -2.54
C ASN A 37 7.19 25.96 -2.41
N ILE A 38 6.11 26.55 -2.94
CA ILE A 38 4.78 25.93 -2.94
C ILE A 38 4.79 24.62 -3.74
N SER A 39 5.47 24.60 -4.90
CA SER A 39 5.57 23.40 -5.72
C SER A 39 6.27 22.26 -4.98
N GLU A 40 7.38 22.55 -4.29
CA GLU A 40 8.13 21.55 -3.52
C GLU A 40 7.30 21.02 -2.34
N ILE A 41 6.63 21.90 -1.60
CA ILE A 41 5.77 21.50 -0.47
C ILE A 41 4.61 20.63 -0.95
N ASN A 42 3.91 21.03 -2.02
CA ASN A 42 2.80 20.26 -2.57
C ASN A 42 3.26 18.87 -3.01
N SER A 43 4.42 18.76 -3.67
CA SER A 43 4.99 17.47 -4.07
C SER A 43 5.24 16.55 -2.86
N GLU A 44 5.79 17.08 -1.77
CA GLU A 44 6.03 16.28 -0.57
C GLU A 44 4.74 15.94 0.20
N LEU A 45 3.73 16.83 0.19
CA LEU A 45 2.42 16.55 0.75
C LEU A 45 1.66 15.49 -0.05
N ASP A 46 1.73 15.52 -1.38
CA ASP A 46 1.15 14.48 -2.25
C ASP A 46 1.79 13.11 -1.95
N ASN A 47 3.11 13.07 -1.74
CA ASN A 47 3.81 11.85 -1.33
C ASN A 47 3.38 11.36 0.06
N LEU A 48 3.12 12.27 1.01
CA LEU A 48 2.61 11.93 2.34
C LEU A 48 1.16 11.43 2.27
N GLU A 49 0.32 12.03 1.43
CA GLU A 49 -1.05 11.60 1.18
C GLU A 49 -1.07 10.15 0.64
N GLU A 50 -0.20 9.85 -0.33
CA GLU A 50 -0.07 8.49 -0.86
C GLU A 50 0.34 7.49 0.23
N ALA A 51 1.32 7.82 1.07
CA ALA A 51 1.74 6.97 2.18
C ALA A 51 0.60 6.74 3.19
N LEU A 52 -0.20 7.78 3.50
CA LEU A 52 -1.37 7.66 4.38
C LEU A 52 -2.49 6.83 3.75
N ARG A 53 -2.69 6.94 2.43
CA ARG A 53 -3.66 6.11 1.69
C ARG A 53 -3.28 4.63 1.78
N ASP A 54 -2.01 4.32 1.56
CA ASP A 54 -1.48 2.95 1.69
C ASP A 54 -1.62 2.43 3.12
N LEU A 55 -1.23 3.24 4.12
CA LEU A 55 -1.40 2.91 5.53
C LEU A 55 -2.86 2.57 5.86
N ARG A 56 -3.80 3.38 5.39
CA ARG A 56 -5.23 3.17 5.58
C ARG A 56 -5.69 1.88 4.92
N TYR A 57 -5.22 1.58 3.71
CA TYR A 57 -5.53 0.34 3.02
C TYR A 57 -5.10 -0.86 3.86
N TYR A 58 -3.81 -0.93 4.23
CA TYR A 58 -3.26 -2.07 4.95
C TYR A 58 -3.87 -2.23 6.34
N LYS A 59 -4.13 -1.12 7.05
CA LYS A 59 -4.82 -1.15 8.35
C LYS A 59 -6.20 -1.80 8.23
N THR A 60 -7.00 -1.31 7.29
CA THR A 60 -8.38 -1.79 7.07
C THR A 60 -8.37 -3.28 6.74
N VAL A 61 -7.49 -3.71 5.83
CA VAL A 61 -7.36 -5.14 5.49
C VAL A 61 -6.91 -5.96 6.71
N LEU A 62 -5.94 -5.48 7.49
CA LEU A 62 -5.46 -6.21 8.66
C LEU A 62 -6.56 -6.38 9.71
N GLU A 63 -7.30 -5.33 10.03
CA GLU A 63 -8.32 -5.32 11.07
C GLU A 63 -9.58 -6.05 10.62
N ASP A 64 -10.11 -5.70 9.44
CA ASP A 64 -11.44 -6.13 9.03
C ASP A 64 -11.44 -7.49 8.31
N ALA A 65 -10.37 -7.85 7.59
CA ALA A 65 -10.30 -9.14 6.88
C ALA A 65 -9.59 -10.25 7.68
N PHE A 66 -8.70 -9.88 8.60
CA PHE A 66 -7.83 -10.84 9.30
C PHE A 66 -7.90 -10.77 10.83
N ASP A 67 -8.84 -9.98 11.38
CA ASP A 67 -9.02 -9.74 12.82
C ASP A 67 -7.71 -9.36 13.52
N GLY A 68 -6.85 -8.64 12.82
CA GLY A 68 -5.56 -8.17 13.32
C GLY A 68 -5.71 -6.90 14.14
N SER A 69 -4.63 -6.50 14.80
CA SER A 69 -4.59 -5.23 15.52
C SER A 69 -3.50 -4.33 14.97
N ALA A 70 -3.85 -3.06 14.74
CA ALA A 70 -2.90 -2.04 14.34
C ALA A 70 -1.74 -1.88 15.36
N PRO A 71 -0.54 -1.49 14.90
CA PRO A 71 0.56 -1.12 15.79
C PRO A 71 0.19 0.08 16.67
N THR A 72 0.71 0.11 17.90
CA THR A 72 0.46 1.21 18.86
C THR A 72 0.96 2.57 18.36
N MET A 73 1.99 2.59 17.50
CA MET A 73 2.57 3.79 16.90
C MET A 73 1.70 4.42 15.80
N LEU A 74 0.60 3.77 15.39
CA LEU A 74 -0.29 4.29 14.35
C LEU A 74 -0.82 5.69 14.68
N GLY A 75 -1.34 5.88 15.90
CA GLY A 75 -1.93 7.15 16.31
C GLY A 75 -0.94 8.30 16.28
N SER A 76 0.29 8.08 16.76
CA SER A 76 1.36 9.09 16.73
C SER A 76 1.84 9.42 15.32
N ALA A 77 1.89 8.44 14.41
CA ALA A 77 2.29 8.67 13.03
C ALA A 77 1.24 9.51 12.28
N VAL A 78 -0.04 9.19 12.45
CA VAL A 78 -1.15 9.97 11.86
C VAL A 78 -1.19 11.37 12.45
N GLN A 79 -1.04 11.53 13.77
CA GLN A 79 -1.01 12.86 14.39
C GLN A 79 0.16 13.71 13.88
N THR A 80 1.34 13.11 13.70
CA THR A 80 2.49 13.82 13.12
C THR A 80 2.20 14.28 11.70
N ALA A 81 1.55 13.44 10.89
CA ALA A 81 1.14 13.77 9.53
C ALA A 81 0.08 14.89 9.49
N GLU A 82 -0.90 14.88 10.40
CA GLU A 82 -1.90 15.96 10.54
C GLU A 82 -1.22 17.29 10.91
N ASN A 83 -0.30 17.27 11.89
CA ASN A 83 0.37 18.48 12.34
C ASN A 83 1.21 19.15 11.24
N VAL A 84 1.79 18.39 10.31
CA VAL A 84 2.53 18.97 9.18
C VAL A 84 1.60 19.45 8.06
N ALA A 85 0.43 18.85 7.89
CA ALA A 85 -0.56 19.30 6.93
C ALA A 85 -1.27 20.60 7.36
N ASP A 86 -1.35 20.86 8.67
CA ASP A 86 -1.99 22.05 9.25
C ASP A 86 -1.14 23.34 9.17
N VAL A 87 0.12 23.25 8.72
CA VAL A 87 1.00 24.42 8.58
C VAL A 87 0.50 25.32 7.45
N THR A 88 0.27 26.60 7.76
CA THR A 88 -0.34 27.52 6.79
C THR A 88 0.69 28.22 5.90
N GLN A 89 0.23 28.72 4.77
CA GLN A 89 1.04 29.54 3.88
C GLN A 89 1.56 30.81 4.57
N ASP A 90 0.82 31.37 5.54
CA ASP A 90 1.26 32.54 6.31
C ASP A 90 2.44 32.20 7.24
N ASP A 91 2.48 30.99 7.80
CA ASP A 91 3.59 30.50 8.62
C ASP A 91 4.89 30.34 7.81
N LEU A 92 4.76 30.03 6.52
CA LEU A 92 5.88 29.77 5.61
C LEU A 92 6.33 31.03 4.83
N LEU A 93 5.41 31.95 4.54
CA LEU A 93 5.68 33.19 3.78
C LEU A 93 5.97 34.40 4.66
N GLY A 94 5.90 34.28 6.00
CA GLY A 94 6.19 35.36 6.94
C GLY A 94 7.53 36.05 6.68
N ASN A 95 8.53 35.32 6.15
CA ASN A 95 9.87 35.84 5.90
C ASN A 95 10.17 36.22 4.45
N VAL A 96 9.33 35.84 3.48
CA VAL A 96 9.40 36.41 2.11
C VAL A 96 9.09 37.91 2.14
N LYS A 97 8.33 38.37 3.14
CA LYS A 97 8.07 39.79 3.42
C LYS A 97 9.19 40.47 4.23
N SER A 98 10.03 39.69 4.93
CA SER A 98 11.05 40.18 5.89
C SER A 98 12.48 40.08 5.36
N SER A 99 12.72 39.39 4.25
CA SER A 99 13.79 39.81 3.33
C SER A 99 13.33 41.16 2.79
N GLU A 100 13.53 42.20 3.59
CA GLU A 100 13.47 43.59 3.19
C GLU A 100 14.11 43.63 1.79
N MET A 101 13.64 44.39 0.80
CA MET A 101 13.91 45.83 0.72
C MET A 101 15.20 46.35 1.40
N SER A 102 16.10 45.48 1.86
CA SER A 102 17.48 45.80 2.14
C SER A 102 18.01 46.31 0.82
N ASN A 103 18.61 47.48 0.89
CA ASN A 103 19.31 48.14 -0.20
C ASN A 103 20.48 47.31 -0.74
N ASP A 104 20.65 46.05 -0.32
CA ASP A 104 21.61 45.13 -0.89
C ASP A 104 21.30 44.93 -2.37
N GLU A 105 22.23 45.42 -3.17
CA GLU A 105 22.28 45.23 -4.60
C GLU A 105 22.21 43.74 -4.91
N ILE A 106 21.03 43.25 -5.28
CA ILE A 106 20.96 42.08 -6.16
C ILE A 106 21.59 42.52 -7.47
N SER A 107 22.89 42.23 -7.63
CA SER A 107 23.57 42.28 -8.92
C SER A 107 22.93 41.21 -9.78
N LEU A 108 21.95 41.62 -10.58
CA LEU A 108 21.50 40.81 -11.71
C LEU A 108 22.64 40.90 -12.72
N ASP A 109 23.55 39.95 -12.69
CA ASP A 109 24.51 39.78 -13.79
C ASP A 109 23.67 39.66 -15.08
N GLU A 110 23.93 40.55 -16.03
CA GLU A 110 23.17 40.67 -17.29
C GLU A 110 23.23 39.41 -18.19
N ASP A 111 24.00 38.38 -17.78
CA ASP A 111 24.25 37.14 -18.51
C ASP A 111 23.47 35.91 -18.01
N GLU A 112 22.79 35.95 -16.85
CA GLU A 112 21.99 34.80 -16.39
C GLU A 112 20.51 34.95 -16.80
N THR A 113 20.09 34.17 -17.79
CA THR A 113 18.74 34.20 -18.36
C THR A 113 17.64 33.71 -17.43
N GLU A 114 17.96 33.09 -16.29
CA GLU A 114 16.98 32.69 -15.27
C GLU A 114 17.58 32.78 -13.86
N PRO A 115 16.96 33.51 -12.92
CA PRO A 115 17.41 33.55 -11.53
C PRO A 115 17.24 32.17 -10.89
N LYS A 116 18.32 31.59 -10.35
CA LYS A 116 18.27 30.37 -9.55
C LYS A 116 17.42 30.63 -8.30
N VAL A 117 16.30 29.92 -8.20
CA VAL A 117 15.34 30.09 -7.12
C VAL A 117 15.76 29.17 -5.96
N GLU A 118 16.14 29.75 -4.82
CA GLU A 118 16.51 29.00 -3.61
C GLU A 118 15.34 28.89 -2.62
N LEU A 119 15.30 27.81 -1.85
CA LEU A 119 14.32 27.60 -0.79
C LEU A 119 14.59 28.55 0.38
N THR A 120 13.53 28.97 1.08
CA THR A 120 13.71 29.69 2.36
C THR A 120 13.96 28.68 3.49
N SER A 121 14.68 29.07 4.53
CA SER A 121 15.03 28.18 5.64
C SER A 121 13.80 27.62 6.38
N GLU A 122 12.70 28.38 6.44
CA GLU A 122 11.42 27.92 6.98
C GLU A 122 10.82 26.81 6.12
N VAL A 123 10.88 26.97 4.80
CA VAL A 123 10.40 25.97 3.84
C VAL A 123 11.27 24.72 3.88
N GLU A 124 12.59 24.86 3.97
CA GLU A 124 13.50 23.71 4.15
C GLU A 124 13.18 22.93 5.43
N THR A 125 12.94 23.64 6.53
CA THR A 125 12.56 23.04 7.82
C THR A 125 11.23 22.30 7.69
N HIS A 126 10.23 22.92 7.06
CA HIS A 126 8.93 22.33 6.87
C HIS A 126 8.95 21.09 5.96
N LEU A 127 9.68 21.16 4.84
CA LEU A 127 9.92 20.01 3.97
C LEU A 127 10.56 18.85 4.73
N SER A 128 11.53 19.14 5.61
CA SER A 128 12.13 18.10 6.46
C SER A 128 11.13 17.48 7.44
N GLN A 129 10.18 18.26 7.97
CA GLN A 129 9.12 17.75 8.84
C GLN A 129 8.14 16.87 8.07
N ILE A 130 7.72 17.28 6.86
CA ILE A 130 6.85 16.47 5.99
C ILE A 130 7.51 15.13 5.67
N ARG A 131 8.80 15.14 5.27
CA ARG A 131 9.57 13.92 4.98
C ARG A 131 9.67 13.00 6.21
N SER A 132 9.90 13.57 7.40
CA SER A 132 9.94 12.79 8.63
C SER A 132 8.57 12.19 9.00
N ALA A 133 7.48 12.94 8.79
CA ALA A 133 6.13 12.43 8.99
C ALA A 133 5.82 11.26 8.03
N LYS A 134 6.20 11.41 6.75
CA LYS A 134 6.08 10.35 5.74
C LYS A 134 6.84 9.09 6.15
N GLU A 135 8.09 9.22 6.56
CA GLU A 135 8.91 8.09 7.02
C GLU A 135 8.26 7.36 8.21
N GLN A 136 7.65 8.08 9.16
CA GLN A 136 6.92 7.46 10.26
C GLN A 136 5.69 6.67 9.77
N VAL A 137 4.94 7.22 8.82
CA VAL A 137 3.77 6.55 8.20
C VAL A 137 4.20 5.30 7.44
N GLU A 138 5.29 5.37 6.68
CA GLU A 138 5.85 4.23 5.94
C GLU A 138 6.33 3.12 6.89
N ASN A 139 7.06 3.47 7.96
CA ASN A 139 7.51 2.50 8.97
C ASN A 139 6.33 1.75 9.65
N VAL A 140 5.25 2.46 9.98
CA VAL A 140 4.04 1.82 10.51
C VAL A 140 3.40 0.92 9.45
N SER A 141 3.33 1.39 8.20
CA SER A 141 2.80 0.62 7.08
C SER A 141 3.57 -0.67 6.85
N GLU A 142 4.90 -0.65 6.88
CA GLU A 142 5.77 -1.83 6.77
C GLU A 142 5.52 -2.84 7.90
N THR A 143 5.28 -2.33 9.12
CA THR A 143 4.93 -3.18 10.26
C THR A 143 3.60 -3.90 10.03
N ILE A 144 2.59 -3.20 9.51
CA ILE A 144 1.28 -3.78 9.17
C ILE A 144 1.44 -4.78 8.02
N GLN A 145 2.16 -4.43 6.96
CA GLN A 145 2.43 -5.33 5.83
C GLN A 145 3.14 -6.61 6.28
N SER A 146 4.06 -6.53 7.24
CA SER A 146 4.72 -7.72 7.81
C SER A 146 3.74 -8.63 8.54
N LYS A 147 2.78 -8.07 9.29
CA LYS A 147 1.68 -8.83 9.89
C LYS A 147 0.79 -9.47 8.82
N LEU A 148 0.44 -8.72 7.78
CA LEU A 148 -0.35 -9.22 6.65
C LEU A 148 0.37 -10.36 5.91
N LYS A 149 1.70 -10.29 5.72
CA LYS A 149 2.50 -11.39 5.16
C LYS A 149 2.39 -12.65 6.02
N SER A 150 2.50 -12.52 7.34
CA SER A 150 2.33 -13.67 8.24
C SER A 150 0.92 -14.28 8.16
N LYS A 151 -0.13 -13.45 8.08
CA LYS A 151 -1.52 -13.90 7.88
C LYS A 151 -1.69 -14.59 6.53
N ARG A 152 -1.11 -14.02 5.47
CA ARG A 152 -1.09 -14.60 4.13
C ARG A 152 -0.46 -15.97 4.13
N ASP A 153 0.73 -16.11 4.70
CA ASP A 153 1.46 -17.37 4.68
C ASP A 153 0.70 -18.48 5.44
N THR A 154 0.03 -18.11 6.53
CA THR A 154 -0.88 -19.01 7.28
C THR A 154 -2.05 -19.48 6.41
N TRP A 155 -2.75 -18.55 5.77
CA TRP A 155 -3.89 -18.88 4.92
C TRP A 155 -3.50 -19.61 3.65
N SER A 156 -2.40 -19.23 3.01
CA SER A 156 -1.84 -19.93 1.84
C SER A 156 -1.54 -21.39 2.17
N THR A 157 -0.98 -21.66 3.36
CA THR A 157 -0.74 -23.05 3.80
C THR A 157 -2.04 -23.84 3.91
N ARG A 158 -3.09 -23.26 4.50
CA ARG A 158 -4.42 -23.90 4.59
C ARG A 158 -5.05 -24.14 3.23
N VAL A 159 -5.05 -23.13 2.36
CA VAL A 159 -5.59 -23.21 1.01
C VAL A 159 -4.84 -24.27 0.20
N SER A 160 -3.51 -24.31 0.26
CA SER A 160 -2.71 -25.33 -0.43
C SER A 160 -2.96 -26.75 0.08
N ALA A 161 -3.13 -26.94 1.41
CA ALA A 161 -3.49 -28.25 1.94
C ALA A 161 -4.86 -28.73 1.45
N ALA A 162 -5.85 -27.83 1.40
CA ALA A 162 -7.16 -28.13 0.84
C ALA A 162 -7.12 -28.38 -0.68
N GLU A 163 -6.29 -27.65 -1.42
CA GLU A 163 -6.05 -27.90 -2.86
C GLU A 163 -5.42 -29.27 -3.10
N GLU A 164 -4.46 -29.68 -2.27
CA GLU A 164 -3.86 -31.02 -2.33
C GLU A 164 -4.91 -32.10 -2.09
N LEU A 165 -5.72 -31.96 -1.03
CA LEU A 165 -6.84 -32.88 -0.77
C LEU A 165 -7.80 -32.93 -1.96
N GLN A 166 -8.23 -31.78 -2.49
CA GLN A 166 -9.11 -31.73 -3.66
C GLN A 166 -8.52 -32.42 -4.89
N LYS A 167 -7.22 -32.26 -5.15
CA LYS A 167 -6.55 -32.95 -6.26
C LYS A 167 -6.60 -34.48 -6.09
N ILE A 168 -6.41 -34.98 -4.87
CA ILE A 168 -6.47 -36.43 -4.58
C ILE A 168 -7.89 -36.94 -4.79
N LEU A 169 -8.90 -36.22 -4.31
CA LEU A 169 -10.32 -36.57 -4.47
C LEU A 169 -10.83 -36.37 -5.91
N GLY A 170 -9.94 -36.16 -6.89
CA GLY A 170 -10.31 -36.00 -8.30
C GLY A 170 -11.01 -34.68 -8.64
N GLY A 171 -10.93 -33.66 -7.78
CA GLY A 171 -11.51 -32.33 -8.01
C GLY A 171 -13.03 -32.33 -8.11
N GLN A 172 -13.70 -33.29 -7.48
CA GLN A 172 -15.14 -33.49 -7.62
C GLN A 172 -15.99 -32.31 -7.12
N ASN A 173 -15.48 -31.53 -6.16
CA ASN A 173 -16.18 -30.35 -5.66
C ASN A 173 -15.79 -29.09 -6.43
N SER A 174 -16.50 -28.83 -7.53
CA SER A 174 -16.22 -27.67 -8.40
C SER A 174 -16.43 -26.32 -7.70
N ASP A 175 -17.37 -26.22 -6.75
CA ASP A 175 -17.64 -24.99 -6.02
C ASP A 175 -16.54 -24.69 -5.00
N PHE A 176 -16.05 -25.71 -4.30
CA PHE A 176 -14.90 -25.55 -3.42
C PHE A 176 -13.63 -25.24 -4.21
N SER A 177 -13.41 -25.88 -5.36
CA SER A 177 -12.29 -25.56 -6.25
C SER A 177 -12.30 -24.09 -6.71
N ARG A 178 -13.48 -23.52 -7.01
CA ARG A 178 -13.60 -22.08 -7.30
C ARG A 178 -13.25 -21.22 -6.09
N THR A 179 -13.69 -21.63 -4.91
CA THR A 179 -13.38 -20.96 -3.63
C THR A 179 -11.87 -20.92 -3.39
N LEU A 180 -11.17 -22.05 -3.51
CA LEU A 180 -9.72 -22.16 -3.35
C LEU A 180 -8.97 -21.23 -4.32
N ASN A 181 -9.32 -21.27 -5.60
CA ASN A 181 -8.72 -20.40 -6.61
C ASN A 181 -8.96 -18.90 -6.31
N HIS A 182 -10.16 -18.56 -5.82
CA HIS A 182 -10.48 -17.18 -5.46
C HIS A 182 -9.65 -16.71 -4.26
N MET A 183 -9.55 -17.53 -3.21
CA MET A 183 -8.70 -17.23 -2.04
C MET A 183 -7.22 -17.12 -2.43
N HIS A 184 -6.72 -18.03 -3.27
CA HIS A 184 -5.35 -17.98 -3.75
C HIS A 184 -5.05 -16.66 -4.48
N ARG A 185 -5.95 -16.22 -5.37
CA ARG A 185 -5.82 -14.92 -6.05
C ARG A 185 -5.80 -13.75 -5.06
N LEU A 186 -6.72 -13.73 -4.11
CA LEU A 186 -6.78 -12.67 -3.10
C LEU A 186 -5.47 -12.60 -2.30
N LEU A 187 -4.96 -13.74 -1.83
CA LEU A 187 -3.75 -13.82 -1.01
C LEU A 187 -2.46 -13.43 -1.77
N THR A 188 -2.37 -13.77 -3.05
CA THR A 188 -1.13 -13.62 -3.83
C THR A 188 -1.07 -12.32 -4.62
N ARG A 189 -2.20 -11.87 -5.18
CA ARG A 189 -2.24 -10.74 -6.10
C ARG A 189 -2.83 -9.48 -5.46
N ASP A 190 -3.94 -9.64 -4.73
CA ASP A 190 -4.76 -8.48 -4.35
C ASP A 190 -4.44 -7.98 -2.93
N LEU A 191 -3.96 -8.85 -2.04
CA LEU A 191 -3.69 -8.53 -0.63
C LEU A 191 -2.76 -7.33 -0.42
N MET A 192 -1.72 -7.22 -1.26
CA MET A 192 -0.70 -6.18 -1.15
C MET A 192 -0.88 -5.05 -2.17
N ASP A 193 -1.99 -5.05 -2.91
CA ASP A 193 -2.30 -4.03 -3.91
C ASP A 193 -3.12 -2.89 -3.30
N SER A 194 -2.43 -1.90 -2.74
CA SER A 194 -3.06 -0.71 -2.14
C SER A 194 -3.63 0.28 -3.15
N SER A 195 -3.45 0.06 -4.45
CA SER A 195 -4.09 0.89 -5.50
C SER A 195 -5.61 0.66 -5.56
N GLY A 196 -6.07 -0.48 -5.03
CA GLY A 196 -7.48 -0.84 -4.93
C GLY A 196 -8.19 -0.28 -3.71
N SER A 197 -9.46 -0.69 -3.56
CA SER A 197 -10.27 -0.37 -2.38
C SER A 197 -10.12 -1.45 -1.31
N ALA A 198 -9.72 -1.05 -0.10
CA ALA A 198 -9.62 -1.98 1.03
C ALA A 198 -10.97 -2.63 1.36
N SER A 199 -12.07 -1.86 1.36
CA SER A 199 -13.41 -2.39 1.61
C SER A 199 -13.83 -3.42 0.56
N LYS A 200 -13.37 -3.26 -0.69
CA LYS A 200 -13.58 -4.26 -1.74
C LYS A 200 -12.80 -5.54 -1.44
N PHE A 201 -11.52 -5.43 -1.06
CA PHE A 201 -10.74 -6.60 -0.64
C PHE A 201 -11.41 -7.33 0.53
N VAL A 202 -11.79 -6.59 1.58
CA VAL A 202 -12.47 -7.14 2.76
C VAL A 202 -13.73 -7.89 2.36
N SER A 203 -14.60 -7.27 1.54
CA SER A 203 -15.84 -7.93 1.08
C SER A 203 -15.56 -9.18 0.24
N GLU A 204 -14.57 -9.14 -0.66
CA GLU A 204 -14.21 -10.33 -1.46
C GLU A 204 -13.64 -11.44 -0.57
N TRP A 205 -12.83 -11.08 0.43
CA TRP A 205 -12.25 -12.02 1.39
C TRP A 205 -13.32 -12.66 2.28
N GLU A 206 -14.23 -11.88 2.87
CA GLU A 206 -15.35 -12.38 3.67
C GLU A 206 -16.21 -13.37 2.89
N ASN A 207 -16.56 -13.04 1.64
CA ASN A 207 -17.31 -13.96 0.77
C ASN A 207 -16.55 -15.25 0.50
N ALA A 208 -15.21 -15.17 0.36
CA ALA A 208 -14.35 -16.31 0.15
C ALA A 208 -14.30 -17.20 1.40
N THR A 209 -14.15 -16.60 2.58
CA THR A 209 -14.13 -17.32 3.86
C THR A 209 -15.50 -17.94 4.19
N ASP A 210 -16.60 -17.24 3.91
CA ASP A 210 -17.96 -17.78 4.06
C ASP A 210 -18.21 -18.98 3.14
N SER A 211 -17.63 -18.95 1.94
CA SER A 211 -17.69 -20.08 1.02
C SER A 211 -16.82 -21.23 1.50
N TRP A 212 -15.60 -20.94 1.99
CA TRP A 212 -14.69 -21.90 2.61
C TRP A 212 -15.35 -22.64 3.79
N GLU A 213 -16.06 -21.93 4.66
CA GLU A 213 -16.76 -22.52 5.81
C GLU A 213 -17.92 -23.45 5.43
N LYS A 214 -18.46 -23.38 4.20
CA LYS A 214 -19.46 -24.35 3.73
C LYS A 214 -18.86 -25.72 3.41
N HIS A 215 -17.53 -25.82 3.36
CA HIS A 215 -16.80 -27.01 2.91
C HIS A 215 -15.87 -27.57 3.99
N GLN A 216 -16.27 -27.53 5.28
CA GLN A 216 -15.43 -27.90 6.43
C GLN A 216 -14.67 -29.22 6.26
N SER A 217 -15.35 -30.28 5.79
CA SER A 217 -14.72 -31.60 5.58
C SER A 217 -13.63 -31.63 4.50
N LEU A 218 -13.50 -30.59 3.69
CA LEU A 218 -12.53 -30.50 2.59
C LEU A 218 -11.40 -29.51 2.91
N GLN A 219 -11.44 -28.87 4.08
CA GLN A 219 -10.46 -27.84 4.47
C GLN A 219 -9.10 -28.44 4.86
N SER A 220 -9.08 -29.68 5.35
CA SER A 220 -7.87 -30.40 5.70
C SER A 220 -8.07 -31.91 5.68
N PHE A 221 -6.97 -32.66 5.68
CA PHE A 221 -7.03 -34.12 5.84
C PHE A 221 -7.63 -34.55 7.17
N ASP A 222 -7.43 -33.78 8.24
CA ASP A 222 -7.97 -34.09 9.56
C ASP A 222 -9.48 -33.89 9.60
N ASP A 223 -9.98 -32.80 9.00
CA ASP A 223 -11.43 -32.56 8.88
C ASP A 223 -12.11 -33.63 8.01
N PHE A 224 -11.43 -34.04 6.92
CA PHE A 224 -11.90 -35.11 6.06
C PHE A 224 -11.94 -36.45 6.80
N LYS A 225 -10.87 -36.77 7.54
CA LYS A 225 -10.75 -37.97 8.38
C LYS A 225 -11.88 -38.03 9.39
N GLU A 226 -12.10 -36.95 10.14
CA GLU A 226 -13.14 -36.87 11.17
C GLU A 226 -14.53 -37.04 10.56
N LYS A 227 -14.80 -36.36 9.44
CA LYS A 227 -16.09 -36.42 8.75
C LYS A 227 -16.47 -37.85 8.33
N HIS A 228 -15.50 -38.60 7.82
CA HIS A 228 -15.73 -39.92 7.25
C HIS A 228 -15.34 -41.08 8.19
N GLY A 229 -14.85 -40.77 9.40
CA GLY A 229 -14.44 -41.77 10.40
C GLY A 229 -13.26 -42.62 9.94
N LEU A 230 -12.32 -42.03 9.20
CA LEU A 230 -11.16 -42.73 8.66
C LEU A 230 -10.08 -42.92 9.72
N SER A 231 -9.34 -44.02 9.62
CA SER A 231 -8.15 -44.25 10.45
C SER A 231 -6.98 -43.36 10.02
N ASP A 232 -6.03 -43.13 10.94
CA ASP A 232 -4.76 -42.44 10.63
C ASP A 232 -3.99 -43.15 9.51
N SER A 233 -4.05 -44.48 9.49
CA SER A 233 -3.44 -45.30 8.44
C SER A 233 -4.04 -45.01 7.08
N THR A 234 -5.38 -44.93 6.99
CA THR A 234 -6.07 -44.58 5.73
C THR A 234 -5.65 -43.21 5.23
N ILE A 235 -5.52 -42.22 6.11
CA ILE A 235 -5.10 -40.87 5.71
C ILE A 235 -3.65 -40.84 5.21
N GLU A 236 -2.74 -41.59 5.83
CA GLU A 236 -1.36 -41.71 5.32
C GLU A 236 -1.30 -42.42 3.96
N ASP A 237 -2.15 -43.42 3.74
CA ASP A 237 -2.30 -44.07 2.43
C ASP A 237 -2.82 -43.07 1.38
N VAL A 238 -3.84 -42.26 1.72
CA VAL A 238 -4.38 -41.18 0.86
C VAL A 238 -3.31 -40.12 0.54
N LYS A 239 -2.50 -39.71 1.51
CA LYS A 239 -1.37 -38.78 1.28
C LYS A 239 -0.29 -39.42 0.40
N THR A 240 -0.08 -40.73 0.52
CA THR A 240 0.86 -41.46 -0.32
C THR A 240 0.40 -41.50 -1.77
N LEU A 241 -0.89 -41.74 -2.03
CA LEU A 241 -1.49 -41.58 -3.38
C LEU A 241 -1.17 -40.24 -4.00
N SER A 242 -1.28 -39.16 -3.21
CA SER A 242 -0.97 -37.82 -3.67
C SER A 242 0.46 -37.66 -4.19
N LYS A 243 1.41 -38.39 -3.60
CA LYS A 243 2.84 -38.25 -3.88
C LYS A 243 3.32 -39.20 -4.97
N SER A 244 2.82 -40.43 -5.00
CA SER A 244 3.25 -41.47 -5.93
C SER A 244 2.34 -41.63 -7.15
N GLN A 245 1.13 -41.04 -7.13
CA GLN A 245 0.04 -41.26 -8.10
C GLN A 245 -0.40 -42.72 -8.25
N GLN A 246 0.17 -43.63 -7.47
CA GLN A 246 -0.08 -45.07 -7.50
C GLN A 246 0.11 -45.64 -6.10
N LEU A 247 -0.89 -46.35 -5.62
CA LEU A 247 -0.74 -47.30 -4.51
C LEU A 247 -0.82 -48.70 -5.08
N THR A 248 0.13 -49.56 -4.74
CA THR A 248 -0.03 -50.98 -5.03
C THR A 248 -0.80 -51.65 -3.90
N LEU A 249 -1.50 -52.75 -4.19
CA LEU A 249 -2.17 -53.56 -3.17
C LEU A 249 -1.21 -54.11 -2.10
N ALA A 250 0.10 -54.10 -2.36
CA ALA A 250 1.12 -54.49 -1.38
C ALA A 250 1.42 -53.37 -0.36
N ASP A 251 1.11 -52.12 -0.71
CA ASP A 251 1.39 -50.94 0.11
C ASP A 251 0.20 -50.56 1.01
N VAL A 252 -0.98 -51.18 0.81
CA VAL A 252 -2.24 -50.78 1.45
C VAL A 252 -2.87 -51.97 2.14
N SER A 253 -3.32 -51.78 3.37
CA SER A 253 -4.04 -52.83 4.11
C SER A 253 -5.46 -53.02 3.56
N ILE A 254 -6.04 -54.22 3.74
CA ILE A 254 -7.43 -54.49 3.36
C ILE A 254 -8.39 -53.58 4.15
N GLU A 255 -8.09 -53.32 5.42
CA GLU A 255 -8.90 -52.43 6.28
C GLU A 255 -8.92 -51.00 5.73
N THR A 256 -7.77 -50.46 5.32
CA THR A 256 -7.69 -49.11 4.72
C THR A 256 -8.36 -49.05 3.35
N LEU A 257 -8.24 -50.09 2.52
CA LEU A 257 -9.00 -50.18 1.25
C LEU A 257 -10.51 -50.21 1.47
N GLU A 258 -10.99 -50.94 2.48
CA GLU A 258 -12.41 -50.96 2.83
C GLU A 258 -12.90 -49.59 3.31
N GLU A 259 -12.11 -48.87 4.10
CA GLU A 259 -12.43 -47.50 4.51
C GLU A 259 -12.51 -46.55 3.32
N MET A 260 -11.53 -46.60 2.40
CA MET A 260 -11.51 -45.74 1.19
C MET A 260 -12.69 -46.03 0.26
N LYS A 261 -13.08 -47.31 0.11
CA LYS A 261 -14.25 -47.68 -0.72
C LYS A 261 -15.60 -47.30 -0.14
N ARG A 262 -15.68 -46.98 1.16
CA ARG A 262 -16.93 -46.52 1.80
C ARG A 262 -17.18 -45.02 1.58
N VAL A 263 -16.20 -44.30 1.03
CA VAL A 263 -16.26 -42.86 0.80
C VAL A 263 -16.28 -42.62 -0.70
N ASP A 264 -17.40 -42.13 -1.22
CA ASP A 264 -17.62 -41.92 -2.66
C ASP A 264 -16.49 -41.10 -3.32
N GLU A 265 -15.99 -40.08 -2.60
CA GLU A 265 -14.92 -39.20 -3.07
C GLU A 265 -13.57 -39.94 -3.20
N LEU A 266 -13.31 -40.93 -2.35
CA LEU A 266 -12.09 -41.74 -2.39
C LEU A 266 -12.22 -42.95 -3.31
N GLU A 267 -13.40 -43.57 -3.38
CA GLU A 267 -13.66 -44.68 -4.30
C GLU A 267 -13.31 -44.28 -5.74
N SER A 268 -13.69 -43.07 -6.13
CA SER A 268 -13.41 -42.51 -7.45
C SER A 268 -11.92 -42.22 -7.70
N ALA A 269 -11.16 -41.97 -6.63
CA ALA A 269 -9.74 -41.63 -6.68
C ALA A 269 -8.83 -42.87 -6.70
N VAL A 270 -9.32 -44.00 -6.18
CA VAL A 270 -8.54 -45.24 -6.09
C VAL A 270 -8.77 -46.08 -7.36
N GLU A 271 -7.90 -45.91 -8.35
CA GLU A 271 -7.80 -46.87 -9.47
C GLU A 271 -7.11 -48.15 -8.98
N LEU A 272 -7.89 -49.20 -8.70
CA LEU A 272 -7.36 -50.53 -8.40
C LEU A 272 -6.91 -51.21 -9.70
N SER A 273 -5.61 -51.11 -10.01
CA SER A 273 -5.00 -51.99 -11.01
C SER A 273 -4.60 -53.32 -10.35
N LEU A 274 -5.19 -54.42 -10.81
CA LEU A 274 -4.85 -55.80 -10.46
C LEU A 274 -3.51 -56.24 -11.06
#